data_AF-A0A1V6N4U3-F1
#
_entry.id   AF-A0A1V6N4U3-F1
#
_cell.length_a   1.000
_cell.length_b   1.000
_cell.length_c   1.000
_cell.angle_alpha   90.00
_cell.angle_beta   90.00
_cell.angle_gamma   90.00
#
_symmetry.space_group_name_H-M   'P 1'
#
loop_
_entity.id
_entity.type
_entity.pdbx_description
1 polymer ?
#
loop_
_entity_poly.entity_id
_entity_poly.type
_entity_poly.pdbx_seq_one_letter_code
_entity_poly.pdbx_strand_id
1 'polypeptide(L)'
;MRIAVASSDGKNVDLHFGKASSICIFDFDEEGNNKKFIEKRSVEFNPGEKHQWMKTLNAIKDCDVVICVQAGFKSKFGIEESGIKLVEDDGPIDEALNRYIDHYNFMKTPI
;
A
#
# COMPACT_ATOMS: atom_id res chain seq x y z
N MET A 1 8.38 -8.52 -5.38
CA MET A 1 7.15 -7.72 -5.31
C MET A 1 7.38 -6.43 -4.50
N ARG A 2 6.94 -5.26 -4.98
CA ARG A 2 7.03 -3.98 -4.27
C ARG A 2 5.68 -3.59 -3.64
N ILE A 3 5.68 -3.28 -2.36
CA ILE A 3 4.48 -3.05 -1.53
C ILE A 3 4.54 -1.64 -0.94
N ALA A 4 3.52 -0.83 -1.24
CA ALA A 4 3.30 0.47 -0.63
C ALA A 4 2.39 0.35 0.60
N VAL A 5 2.72 1.05 1.68
CA VAL A 5 1.95 1.03 2.93
C VAL A 5 1.65 2.47 3.38
N ALA A 6 0.37 2.83 3.43
CA ALA A 6 -0.06 4.17 3.85
C ALA A 6 0.06 4.32 5.37
N SER A 7 0.98 5.18 5.82
CA SER A 7 1.33 5.31 7.24
C SER A 7 1.80 6.72 7.59
N SER A 8 1.27 7.30 8.67
CA SER A 8 1.68 8.62 9.17
C SER A 8 2.98 8.55 9.98
N ASP A 9 3.13 7.49 10.78
CA ASP A 9 4.20 7.33 11.77
C ASP A 9 5.30 6.35 11.33
N GLY A 10 5.09 5.61 10.23
CA GLY A 10 5.99 4.56 9.76
C GLY A 10 5.96 3.29 10.61
N LYS A 11 4.95 3.13 11.47
CA LYS A 11 4.77 1.99 12.38
C LYS A 11 3.43 1.30 12.21
N ASN A 12 2.37 2.07 11.91
CA ASN A 12 1.02 1.59 11.76
C ASN A 12 0.46 1.92 10.36
N VAL A 13 -0.36 1.02 9.81
CA VAL A 13 -1.25 1.31 8.70
C VAL A 13 -2.43 2.09 9.26
N ASP A 14 -2.34 3.42 9.19
CA ASP A 14 -3.28 4.34 9.85
C ASP A 14 -3.85 5.40 8.91
N LEU A 15 -3.47 5.39 7.63
CA LEU A 15 -3.94 6.34 6.63
C LEU A 15 -4.86 5.67 5.61
N HIS A 16 -5.96 6.34 5.30
CA HIS A 16 -6.79 6.05 4.13
C HIS A 16 -6.05 6.48 2.85
N PHE A 17 -6.18 5.70 1.76
CA PHE A 17 -5.45 5.93 0.51
C PHE A 17 -5.58 7.38 -0.03
N GLY A 18 -6.81 7.88 -0.09
CA GLY A 18 -7.09 9.20 -0.66
C GLY A 18 -6.61 10.39 0.17
N LYS A 19 -6.13 10.14 1.40
CA LYS A 19 -5.60 11.15 2.33
C LYS A 19 -4.18 10.82 2.79
N ALA A 20 -3.55 9.81 2.21
CA ALA A 20 -2.22 9.38 2.63
C ALA A 20 -1.22 10.49 2.29
N SER A 21 -0.68 11.14 3.32
CA SER A 21 0.41 12.12 3.18
C SER A 21 1.79 11.48 3.20
N SER A 22 1.85 10.18 3.50
CA SER A 22 3.08 9.44 3.70
C SER A 22 2.87 7.96 3.40
N ILE A 23 3.84 7.37 2.70
CA ILE A 23 3.82 5.99 2.23
C ILE A 23 5.18 5.35 2.52
N CYS A 24 5.18 4.21 3.21
CA CYS A 24 6.36 3.38 3.41
C CYS A 24 6.43 2.34 2.29
N ILE A 25 7.58 2.22 1.63
CA ILE A 25 7.80 1.28 0.53
C ILE A 25 8.63 0.11 1.03
N PHE A 26 8.16 -1.10 0.73
CA PHE A 26 8.83 -2.35 1.05
C PHE A 26 9.02 -3.18 -0.22
N ASP A 27 10.13 -3.90 -0.31
CA ASP A 27 10.27 -4.99 -1.27
C ASP A 27 10.10 -6.32 -0.52
N PHE A 28 9.32 -7.22 -1.10
CA PHE A 28 9.21 -8.61 -0.71
C PHE A 28 9.95 -9.46 -1.74
N ASP A 29 10.99 -10.16 -1.28
CA ASP A 29 11.70 -11.20 -2.01
C ASP A 29 10.98 -12.53 -1.75
N GLU A 30 10.38 -13.04 -2.83
CA GLU A 30 9.51 -14.21 -2.80
C GLU A 30 10.29 -15.51 -2.63
N GLU A 31 11.53 -15.57 -3.12
CA GLU A 31 12.39 -16.75 -2.98
C GLU A 31 12.95 -16.85 -1.55
N GLY A 32 13.39 -15.72 -1.00
CA GLY A 32 13.92 -15.63 0.37
C GLY A 32 12.86 -15.56 1.46
N ASN A 33 11.58 -15.35 1.08
CA ASN A 33 10.45 -15.09 1.97
C ASN A 33 10.76 -14.00 3.03
N ASN A 34 11.36 -12.90 2.59
CA ASN A 34 11.78 -11.80 3.44
C ASN A 34 11.34 -10.45 2.85
N LYS A 35 11.04 -9.52 3.75
CA LYS A 35 10.63 -8.16 3.41
C LYS A 35 11.69 -7.15 3.85
N LYS A 36 11.93 -6.13 3.04
CA LYS A 36 12.91 -5.08 3.29
C LYS A 36 12.27 -3.72 3.12
N PHE A 37 12.44 -2.84 4.11
CA PHE A 37 12.09 -1.43 3.96
C PHE A 37 13.04 -0.77 2.97
N ILE A 38 12.48 -0.04 2.00
CA ILE A 38 13.22 0.63 0.93
C ILE A 38 13.32 2.13 1.22
N GLU A 39 12.17 2.78 1.35
CA GLU A 39 12.10 4.23 1.52
C GLU A 39 10.74 4.69 2.04
N LYS A 40 10.67 5.96 2.45
CA LYS A 40 9.42 6.66 2.80
C LYS A 40 9.18 7.77 1.79
N ARG A 41 8.01 7.76 1.15
CA ARG A 41 7.58 8.78 0.19
C ARG A 41 6.57 9.71 0.85
N SER A 42 6.77 11.01 0.72
CA SER A 42 5.81 12.02 1.16
C SER A 42 4.89 12.38 -0.01
N VAL A 43 3.60 12.53 0.27
CA VAL A 43 2.59 12.95 -0.69
C VAL A 43 1.97 14.23 -0.19
N GLU A 44 1.97 15.26 -1.03
CA GLU A 44 1.31 16.52 -0.68
C GLU A 44 -0.18 16.31 -0.48
N PHE A 45 -0.66 16.60 0.73
CA PHE A 45 -2.07 16.57 1.07
C PHE A 45 -2.58 17.98 1.37
N ASN A 46 -3.52 18.46 0.55
CA ASN A 46 -4.15 19.75 0.71
C ASN A 46 -5.62 19.57 1.15
N PRO A 47 -5.98 19.95 2.39
CA PRO A 47 -7.37 19.93 2.83
C PRO A 47 -8.25 20.78 1.91
N GLY A 48 -9.24 20.15 1.25
CA GLY A 48 -10.21 20.84 0.37
C GLY A 48 -9.99 20.65 -1.13
N GLU A 49 -8.83 20.15 -1.55
CA GLU A 49 -8.59 19.82 -2.97
C GLU A 49 -9.28 18.49 -3.34
N LYS A 50 -9.98 18.46 -4.47
CA LYS A 50 -10.65 17.23 -4.96
C LYS A 50 -9.63 16.28 -5.58
N HIS A 51 -9.95 14.99 -5.60
CA HIS A 51 -9.17 13.95 -6.29
C HIS A 51 -7.71 13.78 -5.83
N GLN A 52 -7.41 14.09 -4.56
CA GLN A 52 -6.08 13.89 -3.93
C GLN A 52 -5.52 12.46 -4.10
N TRP A 53 -6.40 11.46 -4.20
CA TRP A 53 -6.02 10.07 -4.41
C TRP A 53 -5.13 9.86 -5.66
N MET A 54 -5.22 10.73 -6.67
CA MET A 54 -4.35 10.66 -7.85
C MET A 54 -2.89 10.97 -7.50
N LYS A 55 -2.63 11.85 -6.52
CA LYS A 55 -1.28 12.14 -6.04
C LYS A 55 -0.70 10.91 -5.34
N THR A 56 -1.48 10.27 -4.46
CA THR A 56 -1.11 9.01 -3.83
C THR A 56 -0.80 7.94 -4.88
N LEU A 57 -1.69 7.76 -5.87
CA LEU A 57 -1.51 6.77 -6.93
C LEU A 57 -0.23 7.04 -7.73
N ASN A 58 0.01 8.29 -8.13
CA ASN A 58 1.23 8.69 -8.83
C ASN A 58 2.49 8.35 -8.03
N ALA A 59 2.46 8.51 -6.71
CA ALA A 59 3.59 8.24 -5.84
C ALA A 59 3.91 6.74 -5.67
N ILE A 60 3.06 5.83 -6.15
CA ILE A 60 3.22 4.37 -6.01
C ILE A 60 3.10 3.60 -7.33
N LYS A 61 3.21 4.29 -8.48
CA LYS A 61 3.04 3.67 -9.81
C LYS A 61 4.00 2.53 -10.13
N ASP A 62 5.11 2.44 -9.41
CA ASP A 62 6.13 1.39 -9.50
C ASP A 62 5.92 0.26 -8.47
N CYS A 63 4.84 0.30 -7.70
CA CYS A 63 4.49 -0.73 -6.73
C CYS A 63 3.51 -1.74 -7.33
N ASP A 64 3.51 -2.96 -6.83
CA ASP A 64 2.57 -4.01 -7.23
C ASP A 64 1.33 -4.02 -6.32
N VAL A 65 1.48 -3.57 -5.08
CA VAL A 65 0.48 -3.66 -4.01
C VAL A 65 0.44 -2.36 -3.22
N VAL A 66 -0.75 -1.95 -2.78
CA VAL A 66 -0.92 -0.91 -1.76
C VAL A 66 -1.77 -1.41 -0.60
N ILE A 67 -1.26 -1.24 0.62
CA ILE A 67 -1.96 -1.50 1.88
C ILE A 67 -2.32 -0.16 2.53
N CYS A 68 -3.59 0.01 2.87
CA CYS A 68 -4.10 1.21 3.55
C CYS A 68 -5.33 0.87 4.38
N VAL A 69 -5.76 1.75 5.29
CA VAL A 69 -6.97 1.51 6.10
C VAL A 69 -8.20 1.31 5.21
N GLN A 70 -8.35 2.18 4.20
CA GLN A 70 -9.44 2.08 3.23
C GLN A 70 -9.18 2.98 2.01
N ALA A 71 -9.79 2.65 0.88
CA ALA A 71 -9.88 3.49 -0.30
C ALA A 71 -11.34 3.83 -0.65
N GLY A 72 -11.59 5.07 -1.10
CA GLY A 72 -12.90 5.46 -1.61
C GLY A 72 -13.18 4.87 -3.00
N PHE A 73 -14.46 4.78 -3.40
CA PHE A 73 -14.89 4.16 -4.67
C PHE A 73 -14.10 4.62 -5.90
N LYS A 74 -13.93 5.94 -6.09
CA LYS A 74 -13.15 6.49 -7.22
C LYS A 74 -11.68 6.06 -7.19
N SER A 75 -11.11 5.97 -5.99
CA SER A 75 -9.73 5.54 -5.79
C SER A 75 -9.56 4.06 -6.12
N LYS A 76 -10.50 3.21 -5.68
CA LYS A 76 -10.50 1.76 -5.99
C LYS A 76 -10.41 1.51 -7.49
N PHE A 77 -11.28 2.18 -8.26
CA PHE A 77 -11.27 2.08 -9.72
C PHE A 77 -9.93 2.52 -10.33
N GLY A 78 -9.39 3.66 -9.90
CA GLY A 78 -8.09 4.13 -10.41
C GLY A 78 -6.89 3.25 -10.03
N ILE A 79 -6.93 2.63 -8.85
CA ILE A 79 -5.91 1.66 -8.40
C ILE A 79 -5.97 0.40 -9.27
N GLU A 80 -7.16 -0.15 -9.47
CA GLU A 80 -7.38 -1.34 -10.30
C GLU A 80 -6.91 -1.15 -11.75
N GLU A 81 -7.30 -0.03 -12.38
CA GLU A 81 -6.87 0.33 -13.75
C GLU A 81 -5.35 0.52 -13.88
N SER A 82 -4.65 0.80 -12.77
CA SER A 82 -3.18 0.92 -12.76
C SER A 82 -2.45 -0.42 -12.62
N GLY A 83 -3.17 -1.53 -12.43
CA GLY A 83 -2.61 -2.85 -12.19
C GLY A 83 -2.09 -3.09 -10.77
N ILE A 84 -2.30 -2.13 -9.86
CA ILE A 84 -1.89 -2.24 -8.46
C ILE A 84 -2.97 -2.97 -7.66
N LYS A 85 -2.58 -3.96 -6.86
CA LYS A 85 -3.50 -4.66 -5.95
C LYS A 85 -3.77 -3.81 -4.71
N LEU A 86 -5.04 -3.51 -4.44
CA LEU A 86 -5.47 -2.86 -3.19
C LEU A 86 -5.69 -3.89 -2.08
N VAL A 87 -5.14 -3.62 -0.91
CA VAL A 87 -5.39 -4.34 0.35
C VAL A 87 -5.89 -3.31 1.37
N GLU A 88 -7.09 -3.53 1.89
CA GLU A 88 -7.65 -2.72 2.98
C GLU A 88 -7.39 -3.46 4.31
N ASP A 89 -6.49 -2.92 5.13
CA ASP A 89 -6.03 -3.49 6.40
C ASP A 89 -5.51 -2.36 7.30
N ASP A 90 -5.42 -2.61 8.62
CA ASP A 90 -4.99 -1.64 9.61
C ASP A 90 -4.11 -2.25 10.73
N GLY A 91 -3.56 -1.40 11.60
CA GLY A 91 -2.71 -1.81 12.72
C GLY A 91 -1.21 -1.83 12.38
N PRO A 92 -0.37 -2.56 13.13
CA PRO A 92 1.08 -2.53 12.92
C PRO A 92 1.48 -2.95 11.50
N ILE A 93 2.36 -2.18 10.87
CA ILE A 93 2.81 -2.43 9.48
C ILE A 93 3.39 -3.84 9.33
N ASP A 94 4.16 -4.29 10.32
CA ASP A 94 4.80 -5.60 10.24
C ASP A 94 3.76 -6.72 10.14
N GLU A 95 2.70 -6.62 10.96
CA GLU A 95 1.61 -7.60 10.97
C GLU A 95 0.76 -7.54 9.69
N ALA A 96 0.41 -6.35 9.21
CA ALA A 96 -0.34 -6.19 7.97
C ALA A 96 0.44 -6.75 6.75
N LEU A 97 1.76 -6.51 6.70
CA LEU A 97 2.63 -7.12 5.70
C LEU A 97 2.66 -8.64 5.83
N ASN A 98 2.80 -9.19 7.04
CA ASN A 98 2.82 -10.65 7.24
C ASN A 98 1.50 -11.29 6.80
N ARG A 99 0.36 -10.72 7.22
CA ARG A 99 -0.97 -11.21 6.79
C ARG A 99 -1.10 -11.25 5.26
N TYR A 100 -0.65 -10.18 4.59
CA TYR A 100 -0.68 -10.13 3.13
C TYR A 100 0.25 -11.17 2.49
N ILE A 101 1.50 -11.28 2.97
CA ILE A 101 2.50 -12.22 2.45
C ILE A 101 2.07 -13.67 2.67
N ASP A 102 1.58 -14.01 3.85
CA ASP A 102 1.08 -15.35 4.17
C ASP A 102 -0.08 -15.73 3.25
N HIS A 103 -1.03 -14.81 3.05
CA HIS A 103 -2.12 -15.01 2.11
C HIS A 103 -1.62 -15.15 0.66
N TYR A 104 -0.66 -14.33 0.23
CA TYR A 104 -0.07 -14.39 -1.11
C TYR A 104 0.62 -15.73 -1.37
N ASN A 105 1.44 -16.19 -0.43
CA ASN A 105 2.14 -17.48 -0.51
C ASN A 105 1.16 -18.66 -0.51
N PHE A 106 0.12 -18.61 0.32
CA PHE A 106 -0.94 -19.61 0.33
C PHE A 106 -1.62 -19.72 -1.04
N MET A 107 -1.99 -18.59 -1.64
CA MET A 107 -2.67 -18.54 -2.94
C MET A 107 -1.78 -18.98 -4.12
N LYS A 108 -0.46 -18.94 -3.96
CA LYS A 108 0.51 -19.40 -4.98
C LYS A 108 0.77 -20.91 -4.96
N THR A 109 0.42 -21.60 -3.88
CA THR A 109 0.69 -23.03 -3.75
C THR A 109 -0.29 -23.81 -4.64
N PRO A 110 0.18 -24.59 -5.64
CA PRO A 110 -0.70 -25.42 -6.44
C PRO A 110 -1.38 -26.47 -5.54
N ILE A 111 -2.66 -26.75 -5.80
CA ILE A 111 -3.39 -27.88 -5.20
C ILE A 111 -2.80 -29.20 -5.70
#